data_AF-A0A3D1A7G8-F1
#
_entry.id   AF-A0A3D1A7G8-F1
#
_cell.length_a   1.000
_cell.length_b   1.000
_cell.length_c   1.000
_cell.angle_alpha   90.00
_cell.angle_beta   90.00
_cell.angle_gamma   90.00
#
_symmetry.space_group_name_H-M   'P 1'
#
loop_
_entity.id
_entity.type
_entity.pdbx_description
1 polymer ?
#
loop_
_entity_poly.entity_id
_entity_poly.type
_entity_poly.pdbx_seq_one_letter_code
_entity_poly.pdbx_strand_id
1 'polypeptide(L)'
;MTKKIILCLVLAASAPGAEAASTHVLGAQKKTLSDASGTVAAGYYAATTLSAVDADLAAANIKPGVTIFGFAGNFTSDSDAIAADIITGKTAYVNGVKLTGTLTTQSLSPANDTVTAGTYTGTTLSAVDTDLAAANIKPGVTIFGFAGTYTSDSDAVAGNIMSGKTAYVNGVKLTGTLPTSTLSAANDTLSAGYYAATTLSAVDADLAAANIKSGVTVFGKTGTLALPDTGVTGSGAAWDDGAYSPAASQPSYTDNADGTITDNRTGLMWAKDGLAAGCNSGSLSAWSTAGGYCDTLTFATYSDWRLPNVRELLSIMMYGASPIDTTYFTNNQAGSYWTSTAIITDPVVAYYVDFVNRNTGAINVITSYYVRCVRGGP
;
A
#
# COMPACT_ATOMS: atom_id res chain seq x y z
N MET A 1 20.19 80.47 5.11
CA MET A 1 20.98 81.66 4.71
C MET A 1 20.06 82.85 4.72
N THR A 2 20.31 83.80 5.62
CA THR A 2 19.39 84.90 5.94
C THR A 2 19.82 86.14 5.18
N LYS A 3 19.04 86.60 4.19
CA LYS A 3 19.14 87.97 3.66
C LYS A 3 17.79 88.66 3.88
N LYS A 4 17.73 89.50 4.92
CA LYS A 4 16.71 90.54 5.07
C LYS A 4 17.08 91.68 4.11
N ILE A 5 16.20 92.06 3.20
CA ILE A 5 16.29 93.34 2.49
C ILE A 5 14.94 94.05 2.64
N ILE A 6 14.99 95.19 3.32
CA ILE A 6 13.92 96.17 3.53
C ILE A 6 14.27 97.38 2.66
N LEU A 7 13.36 97.87 1.80
CA LEU A 7 13.17 99.31 1.50
C LEU A 7 11.98 99.49 0.53
N CYS A 8 10.81 99.98 0.96
CA CYS A 8 10.36 101.35 1.28
C CYS A 8 9.65 102.03 0.08
N LEU A 9 8.31 102.09 0.19
CA LEU A 9 7.35 102.73 -0.71
C LEU A 9 7.24 104.21 -0.35
N VAL A 10 7.30 105.14 -1.31
CA VAL A 10 6.89 106.54 -1.09
C VAL A 10 6.00 107.00 -2.26
N LEU A 11 4.69 107.07 -2.02
CA LEU A 11 3.78 107.91 -2.81
C LEU A 11 3.52 109.20 -2.01
N ALA A 12 3.87 110.36 -2.59
CA ALA A 12 3.45 111.66 -2.09
C ALA A 12 2.31 112.19 -2.97
N ALA A 13 1.15 112.44 -2.34
CA ALA A 13 0.03 113.20 -2.91
C ALA A 13 0.20 114.69 -2.61
N SER A 14 -0.07 115.58 -3.56
CA SER A 14 -0.10 117.04 -3.36
C SER A 14 -1.50 117.61 -3.64
N ALA A 15 -2.12 118.23 -2.64
CA ALA A 15 -3.33 119.06 -2.73
C ALA A 15 -2.98 120.56 -2.51
N PRO A 16 -3.79 121.53 -2.97
CA PRO A 16 -3.31 122.85 -3.40
C PRO A 16 -3.31 123.95 -2.32
N GLY A 17 -2.12 124.53 -2.11
CA GLY A 17 -1.82 125.94 -2.43
C GLY A 17 -2.67 127.07 -1.86
N ALA A 18 -2.10 127.74 -0.85
CA ALA A 18 -1.95 129.19 -0.85
C ALA A 18 -0.50 129.51 -0.48
N GLU A 19 0.34 129.80 -1.48
CA GLU A 19 1.43 130.79 -1.44
C GLU A 19 2.12 130.82 -2.81
N ALA A 20 2.30 132.02 -3.35
CA ALA A 20 2.81 132.27 -4.68
C ALA A 20 4.35 132.21 -4.69
N ALA A 21 4.92 131.27 -5.44
CA ALA A 21 6.08 131.41 -6.33
C ALA A 21 6.46 130.04 -6.91
N SER A 22 6.18 129.84 -8.20
CA SER A 22 6.46 128.63 -8.98
C SER A 22 7.74 128.82 -9.80
N THR A 23 8.63 127.82 -9.80
CA THR A 23 8.96 127.01 -10.99
C THR A 23 9.88 125.83 -10.62
N HIS A 24 9.30 124.63 -10.61
CA HIS A 24 9.95 123.33 -10.80
C HIS A 24 10.41 123.20 -12.27
N VAL A 25 11.50 122.45 -12.57
CA VAL A 25 11.57 121.56 -13.77
C VAL A 25 12.89 120.74 -13.89
N LEU A 26 12.68 119.41 -14.02
CA LEU A 26 13.34 118.32 -14.78
C LEU A 26 14.87 118.11 -14.81
N GLY A 27 15.30 116.95 -14.29
CA GLY A 27 16.62 116.34 -14.55
C GLY A 27 16.91 114.96 -13.94
N ALA A 28 15.99 114.33 -13.18
CA ALA A 28 16.31 113.07 -12.52
C ALA A 28 16.27 111.86 -13.49
N GLN A 29 17.44 111.35 -13.88
CA GLN A 29 17.55 110.11 -14.64
C GLN A 29 17.12 108.91 -13.79
N LYS A 30 16.29 108.03 -14.36
CA LYS A 30 15.86 106.78 -13.71
C LYS A 30 16.98 105.75 -13.74
N LYS A 31 17.26 105.13 -12.60
CA LYS A 31 18.27 104.07 -12.42
C LYS A 31 17.67 102.68 -12.66
N THR A 32 18.50 101.70 -12.99
CA THR A 32 18.10 100.28 -13.14
C THR A 32 18.33 99.54 -11.83
N LEU A 33 17.36 98.74 -11.40
CA LEU A 33 17.47 97.85 -10.23
C LEU A 33 17.89 96.44 -10.70
N SER A 34 18.71 95.73 -9.93
CA SER A 34 19.07 94.33 -10.17
C SER A 34 19.09 93.53 -8.87
N ASP A 35 18.63 92.29 -8.95
CA ASP A 35 18.70 91.22 -7.95
C ASP A 35 20.09 90.95 -7.35
N ALA A 36 21.17 91.31 -8.05
CA ALA A 36 22.54 91.17 -7.56
C ALA A 36 22.96 92.27 -6.54
N SER A 37 22.14 93.31 -6.35
CA SER A 37 22.51 94.49 -5.55
C SER A 37 22.26 94.27 -4.05
N GLY A 38 23.31 94.15 -3.25
CA GLY A 38 23.20 94.00 -1.79
C GLY A 38 22.80 95.27 -1.03
N THR A 39 22.87 96.44 -1.67
CA THR A 39 22.47 97.74 -1.10
C THR A 39 22.14 98.69 -2.24
N VAL A 40 21.05 99.44 -2.12
CA VAL A 40 20.59 100.35 -3.17
C VAL A 40 20.42 101.76 -2.59
N ALA A 41 21.00 102.76 -3.24
CA ALA A 41 20.91 104.16 -2.82
C ALA A 41 19.51 104.75 -3.12
N ALA A 42 19.05 105.72 -2.31
CA ALA A 42 17.81 106.42 -2.58
C ALA A 42 17.83 107.10 -3.96
N GLY A 43 16.72 107.00 -4.71
CA GLY A 43 16.61 107.58 -6.05
C GLY A 43 15.39 107.11 -6.83
N TYR A 44 15.26 107.61 -8.05
CA TYR A 44 14.19 107.22 -8.99
C TYR A 44 14.62 106.01 -9.81
N TYR A 45 13.82 104.94 -9.81
CA TYR A 45 14.11 103.70 -10.52
C TYR A 45 13.12 103.46 -11.66
N ALA A 46 13.61 102.82 -12.73
CA ALA A 46 12.82 102.55 -13.93
C ALA A 46 11.90 101.33 -13.80
N ALA A 47 12.29 100.34 -12.99
CA ALA A 47 11.50 99.14 -12.78
C ALA A 47 10.26 99.46 -11.93
N THR A 48 9.08 99.19 -12.48
CA THR A 48 7.79 99.37 -11.81
C THR A 48 7.18 98.04 -11.34
N THR A 49 7.82 96.91 -11.63
CA THR A 49 7.39 95.56 -11.22
C THR A 49 8.58 94.75 -10.70
N LEU A 50 8.39 94.07 -9.56
CA LEU A 50 9.47 93.33 -8.87
C LEU A 50 9.93 92.07 -9.62
N SER A 51 9.05 91.39 -10.33
CA SER A 51 9.39 90.21 -11.15
C SER A 51 10.26 90.52 -12.38
N ALA A 52 10.37 91.79 -12.76
CA ALA A 52 11.28 92.23 -13.82
C ALA A 52 12.71 92.48 -13.29
N VAL A 53 12.88 92.50 -11.96
CA VAL A 53 14.17 92.72 -11.29
C VAL A 53 14.78 91.40 -10.82
N ASP A 54 13.94 90.44 -10.45
CA ASP A 54 14.35 89.12 -9.95
C ASP A 54 13.47 88.03 -10.61
N ALA A 55 14.11 87.17 -11.41
CA ALA A 55 13.43 86.08 -12.10
C ALA A 55 12.97 84.96 -11.14
N ASP A 56 13.57 84.84 -9.95
CA ASP A 56 13.18 83.88 -8.93
C ASP A 56 11.84 84.27 -8.26
N LEU A 57 11.42 85.53 -8.39
CA LEU A 57 10.08 85.99 -7.99
C LEU A 57 8.96 85.56 -8.96
N ALA A 58 9.29 84.85 -10.05
CA ALA A 58 8.26 84.27 -10.91
C ALA A 58 7.38 83.32 -10.09
N ALA A 59 6.05 83.43 -10.24
CA ALA A 59 5.09 82.57 -9.54
C ALA A 59 5.42 81.08 -9.72
N ALA A 60 5.91 80.71 -10.92
CA ALA A 60 6.31 79.35 -11.28
C ALA A 60 7.48 78.82 -10.47
N ASN A 61 8.24 79.66 -9.77
CA ASN A 61 9.38 79.30 -8.92
C ASN A 61 9.03 79.35 -7.41
N ILE A 62 7.82 79.80 -7.05
CA ILE A 62 7.39 79.98 -5.67
C ILE A 62 6.39 78.86 -5.30
N LYS A 63 6.53 78.31 -4.09
CA LYS A 63 5.66 77.23 -3.60
C LYS A 63 4.18 77.69 -3.53
N PRO A 64 3.24 76.86 -4.01
CA PRO A 64 1.80 77.08 -3.86
C PRO A 64 1.39 77.40 -2.41
N GLY A 65 0.61 78.47 -2.24
CA GLY A 65 0.16 78.98 -0.94
C GLY A 65 1.14 79.92 -0.23
N VAL A 66 2.33 80.17 -0.80
CA VAL A 66 3.28 81.16 -0.31
C VAL A 66 3.22 82.39 -1.20
N THR A 67 3.08 83.57 -0.60
CA THR A 67 3.14 84.85 -1.32
C THR A 67 4.40 85.58 -0.94
N ILE A 68 5.28 85.81 -1.91
CA ILE A 68 6.53 86.55 -1.72
C ILE A 68 6.36 87.89 -2.45
N PHE A 69 6.33 88.99 -1.71
CA PHE A 69 6.15 90.35 -2.25
C PHE A 69 4.92 90.52 -3.16
N GLY A 70 3.81 89.84 -2.84
CA GLY A 70 2.57 89.87 -3.62
C GLY A 70 2.51 88.84 -4.76
N PHE A 71 3.60 88.15 -5.08
CA PHE A 71 3.63 87.05 -6.04
C PHE A 71 3.28 85.75 -5.32
N ALA A 72 2.06 85.24 -5.57
CA ALA A 72 1.62 83.95 -5.05
C ALA A 72 2.24 82.82 -5.88
N GLY A 73 2.79 81.81 -5.21
CA GLY A 73 3.44 80.68 -5.87
C GLY A 73 2.48 79.74 -6.58
N ASN A 74 2.94 79.19 -7.71
CA ASN A 74 2.30 78.12 -8.46
C ASN A 74 3.30 77.06 -9.00
N PHE A 75 4.52 76.98 -8.43
CA PHE A 75 5.53 75.97 -8.78
C PHE A 75 5.00 74.55 -8.61
N THR A 76 5.06 73.74 -9.67
CA THR A 76 5.13 72.26 -9.68
C THR A 76 5.17 71.72 -11.11
N SER A 77 5.91 70.65 -11.44
CA SER A 77 5.79 70.11 -12.82
C SER A 77 6.03 68.62 -13.10
N ASP A 78 6.40 67.75 -12.15
CA ASP A 78 6.58 66.31 -12.47
C ASP A 78 5.79 65.33 -11.61
N SER A 79 5.00 65.81 -10.65
CA SER A 79 4.13 64.91 -9.86
C SER A 79 2.87 64.57 -10.65
N ASP A 80 2.65 63.28 -10.89
CA ASP A 80 1.56 62.73 -11.72
C ASP A 80 0.50 61.95 -10.92
N ALA A 81 0.74 61.74 -9.61
CA ALA A 81 -0.17 61.00 -8.75
C ALA A 81 -1.57 61.62 -8.71
N ILE A 82 -2.59 60.81 -8.96
CA ILE A 82 -4.00 61.20 -8.84
C ILE A 82 -4.58 60.76 -7.50
N ALA A 83 -5.78 61.23 -7.16
CA ALA A 83 -6.45 60.82 -5.92
C ALA A 83 -6.60 59.28 -5.81
N ALA A 84 -6.76 58.58 -6.93
CA ALA A 84 -6.85 57.13 -7.00
C ALA A 84 -5.54 56.39 -6.73
N ASP A 85 -4.40 57.09 -6.66
CA ASP A 85 -3.10 56.50 -6.30
C ASP A 85 -2.82 56.63 -4.79
N ILE A 86 -3.61 57.42 -4.07
CA ILE A 86 -3.40 57.76 -2.66
C ILE A 86 -4.46 57.02 -1.82
N ILE A 87 -4.01 56.33 -0.76
CA ILE A 87 -4.89 55.57 0.15
C ILE A 87 -5.97 56.48 0.75
N THR A 88 -7.22 56.01 0.77
CA THR A 88 -8.36 56.73 1.36
C THR A 88 -8.06 57.23 2.77
N GLY A 89 -8.33 58.51 3.02
CA GLY A 89 -8.06 59.19 4.29
C GLY A 89 -6.63 59.71 4.45
N LYS A 90 -5.71 59.40 3.53
CA LYS A 90 -4.41 60.07 3.41
C LYS A 90 -4.52 61.25 2.45
N THR A 91 -3.60 62.21 2.60
CA THR A 91 -3.55 63.39 1.74
C THR A 91 -2.12 63.64 1.28
N ALA A 92 -1.94 64.05 0.03
CA ALA A 92 -0.66 64.49 -0.52
C ALA A 92 -0.83 65.82 -1.25
N TYR A 93 0.24 66.59 -1.39
CA TYR A 93 0.23 67.77 -2.26
C TYR A 93 0.84 67.36 -3.61
N VAL A 94 0.04 67.39 -4.66
CA VAL A 94 0.44 67.11 -6.04
C VAL A 94 0.16 68.34 -6.86
N ASN A 95 1.17 68.81 -7.57
CA ASN A 95 1.09 70.03 -8.35
C ASN A 95 0.57 71.26 -7.58
N GLY A 96 0.93 71.36 -6.29
CA GLY A 96 0.47 72.44 -5.41
C GLY A 96 -0.92 72.26 -4.83
N VAL A 97 -1.66 71.29 -5.33
CA VAL A 97 -3.03 70.98 -4.92
C VAL A 97 -2.99 69.87 -3.88
N LYS A 98 -3.70 70.07 -2.76
CA LYS A 98 -3.92 69.01 -1.79
C LYS A 98 -4.90 68.00 -2.37
N LEU A 99 -4.42 66.80 -2.68
CA LEU A 99 -5.25 65.65 -3.02
C LEU A 99 -5.60 64.87 -1.76
N THR A 100 -6.85 64.42 -1.68
CA THR A 100 -7.31 63.45 -0.69
C THR A 100 -7.46 62.12 -1.40
N GLY A 101 -6.86 61.07 -0.83
CA GLY A 101 -6.85 59.75 -1.44
C GLY A 101 -8.24 59.12 -1.56
N THR A 102 -8.43 58.37 -2.63
CA THR A 102 -9.62 57.56 -2.92
C THR A 102 -9.27 56.09 -3.18
N LEU A 103 -7.98 55.70 -3.12
CA LEU A 103 -7.56 54.31 -3.23
C LEU A 103 -8.06 53.54 -2.01
N THR A 104 -9.09 52.73 -2.21
CA THR A 104 -9.66 51.91 -1.15
C THR A 104 -8.76 50.72 -0.88
N THR A 105 -8.49 50.48 0.40
CA THR A 105 -7.88 49.22 0.81
C THR A 105 -8.96 48.15 0.79
N GLN A 106 -8.68 47.06 0.07
CA GLN A 106 -9.59 45.94 -0.09
C GLN A 106 -9.25 44.83 0.91
N SER A 107 -10.24 43.96 1.16
CA SER A 107 -10.04 42.70 1.87
C SER A 107 -10.10 41.56 0.87
N LEU A 108 -9.14 40.63 0.96
CA LEU A 108 -9.23 39.38 0.21
C LEU A 108 -10.30 38.49 0.85
N SER A 109 -11.03 37.76 0.01
CA SER A 109 -12.06 36.81 0.41
C SER A 109 -11.87 35.51 -0.37
N PRO A 110 -12.09 34.33 0.24
CA PRO A 110 -12.00 33.05 -0.43
C PRO A 110 -13.10 32.86 -1.49
N ALA A 111 -14.16 33.67 -1.46
CA ALA A 111 -15.24 33.64 -2.44
C ALA A 111 -14.98 34.47 -3.72
N ASN A 112 -13.82 35.12 -3.83
CA ASN A 112 -13.51 35.99 -4.97
C ASN A 112 -12.87 35.19 -6.10
N ASP A 113 -13.62 34.91 -7.17
CA ASP A 113 -13.07 34.28 -8.39
C ASP A 113 -12.11 35.21 -9.15
N THR A 114 -12.22 36.51 -8.95
CA THR A 114 -11.35 37.53 -9.55
C THR A 114 -10.93 38.55 -8.50
N VAL A 115 -9.63 38.85 -8.45
CA VAL A 115 -9.04 39.85 -7.55
C VAL A 115 -8.71 41.10 -8.37
N THR A 116 -9.39 42.21 -8.08
CA THR A 116 -9.17 43.51 -8.76
C THR A 116 -7.81 44.10 -8.39
N ALA A 117 -7.13 44.79 -9.29
CA ALA A 117 -5.90 45.50 -8.92
C ALA A 117 -6.15 46.52 -7.79
N GLY A 118 -5.29 46.56 -6.78
CA GLY A 118 -5.39 47.51 -5.67
C GLY A 118 -4.53 47.15 -4.46
N THR A 119 -4.76 47.83 -3.34
CA THR A 119 -4.06 47.60 -2.06
C THR A 119 -4.90 46.72 -1.13
N TYR A 120 -4.24 45.83 -0.38
CA TYR A 120 -4.89 44.86 0.51
C TYR A 120 -4.35 44.94 1.93
N THR A 121 -5.24 44.75 2.92
CA THR A 121 -4.89 44.80 4.36
C THR A 121 -4.19 43.53 4.87
N GLY A 122 -4.45 42.37 4.25
CA GLY A 122 -3.94 41.07 4.68
C GLY A 122 -2.93 40.49 3.70
N THR A 123 -1.78 40.01 4.22
CA THR A 123 -0.71 39.39 3.42
C THR A 123 -0.57 37.88 3.66
N THR A 124 -1.40 37.30 4.53
CA THR A 124 -1.30 35.89 4.92
C THR A 124 -2.44 35.09 4.28
N LEU A 125 -2.12 34.31 3.25
CA LEU A 125 -3.09 33.53 2.46
C LEU A 125 -3.92 32.54 3.31
N SER A 126 -3.32 31.90 4.31
CA SER A 126 -4.03 30.99 5.22
C SER A 126 -4.98 31.69 6.21
N ALA A 127 -4.88 33.02 6.35
CA ALA A 127 -5.84 33.82 7.12
C ALA A 127 -7.00 34.32 6.24
N VAL A 128 -6.81 34.30 4.92
CA VAL A 128 -7.85 34.63 3.93
C VAL A 128 -8.74 33.42 3.69
N ASP A 129 -8.15 32.25 3.53
CA ASP A 129 -8.86 30.99 3.34
C ASP A 129 -8.39 29.97 4.39
N THR A 130 -9.27 29.66 5.33
CA THR A 130 -8.99 28.65 6.36
C THR A 130 -8.93 27.24 5.78
N ASP A 131 -9.54 27.01 4.62
CA ASP A 131 -9.50 25.72 3.94
C ASP A 131 -8.18 25.51 3.19
N LEU A 132 -7.38 26.57 3.00
CA LEU A 132 -5.99 26.49 2.54
C LEU A 132 -5.07 25.97 3.66
N ALA A 133 -5.34 24.76 4.11
CA ALA A 133 -4.56 24.00 5.08
C ALA A 133 -3.98 22.77 4.39
N ALA A 134 -2.75 22.38 4.77
CA ALA A 134 -2.10 21.15 4.27
C ALA A 134 -3.01 19.92 4.40
N ALA A 135 -3.76 19.84 5.50
CA ALA A 135 -4.71 18.78 5.78
C ALA A 135 -5.83 18.66 4.75
N ASN A 136 -6.16 19.70 3.98
CA ASN A 136 -7.22 19.70 2.97
C ASN A 136 -6.70 19.49 1.54
N ILE A 137 -5.37 19.44 1.35
CA ILE A 137 -4.72 19.36 0.04
C ILE A 137 -4.20 17.94 -0.18
N LYS A 138 -4.35 17.41 -1.40
CA LYS A 138 -3.87 16.06 -1.77
C LYS A 138 -2.33 15.93 -1.64
N PRO A 139 -1.81 14.81 -1.10
CA PRO A 139 -0.37 14.54 -1.08
C PRO A 139 0.30 14.63 -2.45
N GLY A 140 1.47 15.27 -2.49
CA GLY A 140 2.22 15.53 -3.72
C GLY A 140 1.75 16.74 -4.52
N VAL A 141 0.69 17.43 -4.08
CA VAL A 141 0.22 18.69 -4.65
C VAL A 141 0.63 19.83 -3.73
N THR A 142 1.09 20.93 -4.32
CA THR A 142 1.39 22.18 -3.59
C THR A 142 0.52 23.30 -4.13
N ILE A 143 -0.27 23.92 -3.26
CA ILE A 143 -1.13 25.06 -3.60
C ILE A 143 -0.64 26.26 -2.80
N PHE A 144 -0.19 27.32 -3.48
CA PHE A 144 0.36 28.53 -2.85
C PHE A 144 1.46 28.26 -1.80
N GLY A 145 2.28 27.23 -2.01
CA GLY A 145 3.35 26.84 -1.08
C GLY A 145 2.95 25.87 0.04
N PHE A 146 1.66 25.56 0.20
CA PHE A 146 1.17 24.56 1.14
C PHE A 146 1.19 23.18 0.49
N ALA A 147 2.05 22.29 0.99
CA ALA A 147 2.12 20.90 0.53
C ALA A 147 1.03 20.05 1.18
N GLY A 148 0.30 19.27 0.37
CA GLY A 148 -0.84 18.51 0.85
C GLY A 148 -0.52 17.28 1.70
N THR A 149 -1.40 17.01 2.67
CA THR A 149 -1.36 15.87 3.60
C THR A 149 -2.71 15.15 3.74
N TYR A 150 -3.76 15.55 2.99
CA TYR A 150 -5.10 14.98 3.09
C TYR A 150 -5.13 13.49 2.74
N THR A 151 -5.52 12.64 3.68
CA THR A 151 -5.59 11.17 3.53
C THR A 151 -6.71 10.57 4.40
N SER A 152 -7.83 11.29 4.51
CA SER A 152 -8.81 11.16 5.62
C SER A 152 -9.58 9.85 5.77
N ASP A 153 -9.49 8.93 4.81
CA ASP A 153 -10.19 7.65 4.83
C ASP A 153 -9.25 6.45 5.04
N SER A 154 -7.95 6.70 5.16
CA SER A 154 -6.97 5.62 5.37
C SER A 154 -6.97 5.21 6.86
N ASP A 155 -7.40 3.99 7.14
CA ASP A 155 -7.54 3.43 8.50
C ASP A 155 -6.52 2.33 8.83
N ALA A 156 -5.68 1.96 7.86
CA ALA A 156 -4.69 0.89 8.01
C ALA A 156 -3.67 1.20 9.12
N VAL A 157 -3.54 0.30 10.09
CA VAL A 157 -2.49 0.36 11.11
C VAL A 157 -1.29 -0.51 10.73
N ALA A 158 -0.16 -0.37 11.42
CA ALA A 158 1.05 -1.17 11.18
C ALA A 158 0.77 -2.68 11.17
N GLY A 159 -0.15 -3.15 12.03
CA GLY A 159 -0.60 -4.54 12.09
C GLY A 159 -1.40 -5.03 10.88
N ASN A 160 -1.85 -4.14 9.98
CA ASN A 160 -2.49 -4.52 8.72
C ASN A 160 -1.50 -4.61 7.56
N ILE A 161 -0.26 -4.14 7.74
CA ILE A 161 0.77 -4.06 6.70
C ILE A 161 1.79 -5.17 6.95
N MET A 162 2.14 -5.93 5.91
CA MET A 162 3.12 -7.01 5.98
C MET A 162 4.46 -6.54 6.56
N SER A 163 5.03 -7.35 7.45
CA SER A 163 6.32 -7.07 8.10
C SER A 163 7.40 -6.71 7.09
N GLY A 164 8.12 -5.61 7.34
CA GLY A 164 9.18 -5.10 6.47
C GLY A 164 8.70 -4.30 5.24
N LYS A 165 7.38 -4.21 4.99
CA LYS A 165 6.81 -3.30 4.00
C LYS A 165 6.45 -1.95 4.63
N THR A 166 6.38 -0.89 3.83
CA THR A 166 6.02 0.45 4.31
C THR A 166 4.89 1.05 3.49
N ALA A 167 4.00 1.81 4.12
CA ALA A 167 2.93 2.57 3.47
C ALA A 167 2.78 3.95 4.12
N TYR A 168 2.21 4.92 3.41
CA TYR A 168 1.80 6.19 3.98
C TYR A 168 0.29 6.15 4.28
N VAL A 169 -0.08 6.38 5.54
CA VAL A 169 -1.46 6.41 6.03
C VAL A 169 -1.65 7.71 6.79
N ASN A 170 -2.67 8.51 6.45
CA ASN A 170 -2.88 9.83 7.05
C ASN A 170 -1.63 10.75 6.97
N GLY A 171 -0.84 10.63 5.90
CA GLY A 171 0.42 11.36 5.72
C GLY A 171 1.61 10.85 6.55
N VAL A 172 1.40 9.83 7.39
CA VAL A 172 2.45 9.23 8.24
C VAL A 172 2.98 7.95 7.60
N LYS A 173 4.30 7.82 7.52
CA LYS A 173 4.94 6.57 7.08
C LYS A 173 4.81 5.51 8.18
N LEU A 174 4.09 4.44 7.89
CA LEU A 174 4.01 3.25 8.73
C LEU A 174 4.96 2.16 8.21
N THR A 175 5.58 1.44 9.13
CA THR A 175 6.31 0.20 8.83
C THR A 175 5.45 -0.97 9.31
N GLY A 176 5.20 -1.92 8.42
CA GLY A 176 4.32 -3.04 8.71
C GLY A 176 4.88 -3.99 9.75
N THR A 177 3.97 -4.57 10.53
CA THR A 177 4.26 -5.55 11.59
C THR A 177 3.44 -6.82 11.46
N LEU A 178 2.60 -6.97 10.43
CA LEU A 178 1.83 -8.19 10.21
C LEU A 178 2.79 -9.34 9.86
N PRO A 179 2.91 -10.36 10.72
CA PRO A 179 3.82 -11.47 10.47
C PRO A 179 3.34 -12.32 9.30
N THR A 180 4.31 -12.92 8.59
CA THR A 180 4.02 -14.03 7.68
C THR A 180 4.02 -15.31 8.49
N SER A 181 2.88 -16.00 8.49
CA SER A 181 2.70 -17.28 9.17
C SER A 181 2.89 -18.45 8.20
N THR A 182 3.36 -19.57 8.74
CA THR A 182 3.45 -20.85 8.03
C THR A 182 2.28 -21.75 8.40
N LEU A 183 1.61 -22.29 7.39
CA LEU A 183 0.63 -23.36 7.60
C LEU A 183 1.36 -24.67 7.88
N SER A 184 0.81 -25.47 8.78
CA SER A 184 1.31 -26.81 9.12
C SER A 184 0.14 -27.75 9.36
N ALA A 185 0.30 -29.02 8.99
CA ALA A 185 -0.66 -30.09 9.26
C ALA A 185 -0.96 -30.28 10.77
N ALA A 186 -0.08 -29.79 11.66
CA ALA A 186 -0.27 -29.88 13.11
C ALA A 186 -1.15 -28.76 13.71
N ASN A 187 -1.58 -27.78 12.90
CA ASN A 187 -2.33 -26.63 13.41
C ASN A 187 -3.84 -26.91 13.40
N ASP A 188 -4.42 -27.19 14.58
CA ASP A 188 -5.87 -27.32 14.72
C ASP A 188 -6.60 -25.96 14.69
N THR A 189 -5.90 -24.89 15.04
CA THR A 189 -6.41 -23.51 15.01
C THR A 189 -5.39 -22.57 14.38
N LEU A 190 -5.89 -21.65 13.58
CA LEU A 190 -5.09 -20.68 12.82
C LEU A 190 -5.53 -19.27 13.20
N SER A 191 -4.58 -18.46 13.68
CA SER A 191 -4.85 -17.05 13.98
C SER A 191 -5.13 -16.26 12.69
N ALA A 192 -5.90 -15.17 12.74
CA ALA A 192 -6.04 -14.31 11.58
C ALA A 192 -4.66 -13.74 11.18
N GLY A 193 -4.30 -13.80 9.89
CA GLY A 193 -3.00 -13.35 9.43
C GLY A 193 -2.72 -13.63 7.96
N TYR A 194 -1.51 -13.29 7.51
CA TYR A 194 -1.02 -13.57 6.17
C TYR A 194 -0.25 -14.89 6.14
N TYR A 195 -0.59 -15.79 5.24
CA TYR A 195 0.01 -17.12 5.13
C TYR A 195 0.83 -17.27 3.85
N ALA A 196 2.00 -17.90 3.95
CA ALA A 196 2.88 -18.09 2.80
C ALA A 196 2.40 -19.19 1.83
N ALA A 197 1.79 -20.24 2.37
CA ALA A 197 1.30 -21.37 1.57
C ALA A 197 -0.14 -21.12 1.12
N THR A 198 -0.40 -21.33 -0.17
CA THR A 198 -1.74 -21.22 -0.79
C THR A 198 -2.26 -22.57 -1.30
N THR A 199 -1.46 -23.63 -1.22
CA THR A 199 -1.80 -24.99 -1.68
C THR A 199 -1.79 -25.97 -0.51
N LEU A 200 -2.94 -26.61 -0.23
CA LEU A 200 -3.07 -27.49 0.95
C LEU A 200 -2.19 -28.74 0.86
N SER A 201 -1.92 -29.27 -0.34
CA SER A 201 -1.02 -30.41 -0.50
C SER A 201 0.45 -30.10 -0.23
N ALA A 202 0.83 -28.83 -0.17
CA ALA A 202 2.16 -28.41 0.30
C ALA A 202 2.21 -28.25 1.84
N VAL A 203 1.04 -28.18 2.48
CA VAL A 203 0.89 -28.09 3.94
C VAL A 203 0.85 -29.48 4.56
N ASP A 204 0.15 -30.40 3.91
CA ASP A 204 0.03 -31.79 4.32
C ASP A 204 0.20 -32.72 3.10
N ALA A 205 1.29 -33.49 3.12
CA ALA A 205 1.58 -34.46 2.07
C ALA A 205 0.58 -35.62 2.07
N ASP A 206 -0.04 -35.92 3.22
CA ASP A 206 -1.02 -36.99 3.37
C ASP A 206 -2.35 -36.65 2.71
N LEU A 207 -2.61 -35.37 2.42
CA LEU A 207 -3.72 -34.93 1.57
C LEU A 207 -3.45 -35.24 0.07
N ALA A 208 -2.93 -36.43 -0.24
CA ALA A 208 -2.80 -36.98 -1.57
C ALA A 208 -4.10 -37.71 -1.97
N ALA A 209 -4.47 -37.66 -3.26
CA ALA A 209 -5.68 -38.35 -3.73
C ALA A 209 -5.61 -39.87 -3.48
N ALA A 210 -4.40 -40.44 -3.59
CA ALA A 210 -4.13 -41.84 -3.30
C ALA A 210 -4.34 -42.24 -1.83
N ASN A 211 -4.39 -41.28 -0.90
CA ASN A 211 -4.64 -41.55 0.52
C ASN A 211 -6.12 -41.36 0.90
N ILE A 212 -6.92 -40.78 0.01
CA ILE A 212 -8.34 -40.48 0.23
C ILE A 212 -9.18 -41.54 -0.48
N LYS A 213 -10.19 -42.09 0.21
CA LYS A 213 -11.12 -43.10 -0.35
C LYS A 213 -11.70 -42.64 -1.69
N SER A 214 -11.72 -43.55 -2.67
CA SER A 214 -12.28 -43.29 -4.00
C SER A 214 -13.69 -42.68 -3.93
N GLY A 215 -13.90 -41.58 -4.65
CA GLY A 215 -15.17 -40.85 -4.68
C GLY A 215 -15.45 -39.92 -3.49
N VAL A 216 -14.65 -39.97 -2.43
CA VAL A 216 -14.74 -39.02 -1.30
C VAL A 216 -13.93 -37.77 -1.63
N THR A 217 -14.48 -36.60 -1.32
CA THR A 217 -13.78 -35.32 -1.50
C THR A 217 -13.43 -34.72 -0.14
N VAL A 218 -12.14 -34.51 0.10
CA VAL A 218 -11.61 -33.86 1.31
C VAL A 218 -10.90 -32.59 0.86
N PHE A 219 -11.35 -31.43 1.36
CA PHE A 219 -10.86 -30.10 0.96
C PHE A 219 -10.80 -29.88 -0.57
N GLY A 220 -11.79 -30.36 -1.31
CA GLY A 220 -11.86 -30.22 -2.77
C GLY A 220 -10.98 -31.21 -3.55
N LYS A 221 -10.23 -32.09 -2.87
CA LYS A 221 -9.46 -33.16 -3.51
C LYS A 221 -10.24 -34.47 -3.49
N THR A 222 -10.61 -34.96 -4.66
CA THR A 222 -11.31 -36.26 -4.80
C THR A 222 -10.31 -37.40 -4.67
N GLY A 223 -10.64 -38.36 -3.81
CA GLY A 223 -9.84 -39.53 -3.55
C GLY A 223 -9.84 -40.54 -4.68
N THR A 224 -8.76 -41.30 -4.75
CA THR A 224 -8.52 -42.39 -5.71
C THR A 224 -8.13 -43.69 -5.02
N LEU A 225 -8.07 -43.74 -3.68
CA LEU A 225 -7.79 -44.96 -2.94
C LEU A 225 -8.94 -45.96 -3.16
N ALA A 226 -8.71 -46.94 -4.02
CA ALA A 226 -9.59 -48.06 -4.20
C ALA A 226 -9.33 -49.06 -3.07
N LEU A 227 -10.36 -49.39 -2.30
CA LEU A 227 -10.30 -50.54 -1.39
C LEU A 227 -10.57 -51.82 -2.19
N PRO A 228 -10.01 -52.97 -1.76
CA PRO A 228 -10.19 -54.27 -2.42
C PRO A 228 -11.67 -54.70 -2.42
N ASP A 229 -12.17 -55.17 -3.56
CA ASP A 229 -13.50 -55.77 -3.76
C ASP A 229 -13.38 -57.29 -3.71
N THR A 230 -14.26 -57.94 -2.95
CA THR A 230 -14.17 -59.37 -2.64
C THR A 230 -14.93 -60.26 -3.62
N GLY A 231 -15.63 -59.65 -4.58
CA GLY A 231 -16.34 -60.33 -5.67
C GLY A 231 -17.69 -60.93 -5.28
N VAL A 232 -18.30 -60.48 -4.17
CA VAL A 232 -19.59 -60.99 -3.69
C VAL A 232 -20.74 -60.25 -4.40
N THR A 233 -21.44 -60.94 -5.31
CA THR A 233 -22.59 -60.39 -6.04
C THR A 233 -23.91 -60.44 -5.27
N GLY A 234 -23.88 -60.79 -3.99
CA GLY A 234 -25.07 -60.84 -3.13
C GLY A 234 -24.71 -60.90 -1.65
N SER A 235 -25.06 -59.84 -0.92
CA SER A 235 -25.04 -59.82 0.53
C SER A 235 -26.36 -59.27 1.07
N GLY A 236 -26.85 -59.89 2.15
CA GLY A 236 -28.10 -59.57 2.85
C GLY A 236 -27.96 -58.50 3.94
N ALA A 237 -26.84 -57.78 4.03
CA ALA A 237 -26.66 -56.67 4.96
C ALA A 237 -26.34 -55.37 4.21
N ALA A 238 -26.93 -54.26 4.67
CA ALA A 238 -26.44 -52.94 4.27
C ALA A 238 -24.94 -52.85 4.64
N TRP A 239 -24.15 -52.16 3.81
CA TRP A 239 -22.70 -51.88 3.97
C TRP A 239 -21.70 -52.87 3.36
N ASP A 240 -22.14 -54.01 2.82
CA ASP A 240 -21.25 -54.93 2.10
C ASP A 240 -20.84 -54.41 0.71
N ASP A 241 -19.75 -54.95 0.16
CA ASP A 241 -19.12 -54.52 -1.09
C ASP A 241 -20.03 -54.66 -2.34
N GLY A 242 -21.01 -55.56 -2.29
CA GLY A 242 -22.10 -55.65 -3.27
C GLY A 242 -23.06 -54.45 -3.30
N ALA A 243 -22.97 -53.49 -2.37
CA ALA A 243 -23.86 -52.33 -2.28
C ALA A 243 -23.25 -51.03 -2.89
N TYR A 244 -22.01 -51.02 -3.37
CA TYR A 244 -21.36 -49.83 -3.91
C TYR A 244 -21.52 -49.73 -5.43
N SER A 245 -22.13 -48.63 -5.90
CA SER A 245 -22.16 -48.24 -7.32
C SER A 245 -21.41 -46.91 -7.50
N PRO A 246 -20.49 -46.77 -8.46
CA PRO A 246 -20.10 -47.79 -9.44
C PRO A 246 -19.39 -48.98 -8.75
N ALA A 247 -19.54 -50.17 -9.35
CA ALA A 247 -18.96 -51.40 -8.84
C ALA A 247 -17.50 -51.15 -8.45
N ALA A 248 -17.15 -51.57 -7.23
CA ALA A 248 -15.78 -51.54 -6.79
C ALA A 248 -14.89 -52.27 -7.83
N SER A 249 -13.66 -51.79 -7.95
CA SER A 249 -12.74 -52.23 -9.00
C SER A 249 -12.34 -53.68 -8.76
N GLN A 250 -12.88 -54.60 -9.58
CA GLN A 250 -12.58 -56.04 -9.53
C GLN A 250 -11.08 -56.34 -9.42
N PRO A 251 -10.65 -57.35 -8.64
CA PRO A 251 -9.24 -57.76 -8.60
C PRO A 251 -8.68 -57.92 -10.00
N SER A 252 -7.48 -57.38 -10.24
CA SER A 252 -6.85 -57.41 -11.56
C SER A 252 -5.38 -57.74 -11.39
N TYR A 253 -4.98 -58.88 -11.96
CA TYR A 253 -3.66 -59.43 -11.77
C TYR A 253 -2.99 -59.70 -13.12
N THR A 254 -1.67 -59.61 -13.14
CA THR A 254 -0.83 -60.00 -14.28
C THR A 254 0.22 -60.98 -13.78
N ASP A 255 0.23 -62.18 -14.36
CA ASP A 255 1.28 -63.17 -14.12
C ASP A 255 2.55 -62.76 -14.88
N ASN A 256 3.65 -62.55 -14.17
CA ASN A 256 4.92 -62.11 -14.77
C ASN A 256 5.73 -63.29 -15.33
N ALA A 257 5.24 -64.53 -15.20
CA ALA A 257 5.89 -65.75 -15.67
C ALA A 257 7.28 -66.03 -15.07
N ASP A 258 7.61 -65.38 -13.95
CA ASP A 258 8.88 -65.51 -13.20
C ASP A 258 8.67 -66.03 -11.77
N GLY A 259 7.44 -66.44 -11.43
CA GLY A 259 7.03 -66.82 -10.07
C GLY A 259 6.42 -65.67 -9.26
N THR A 260 6.16 -64.51 -9.87
CA THR A 260 5.50 -63.36 -9.25
C THR A 260 4.21 -62.96 -9.97
N ILE A 261 3.39 -62.15 -9.30
CA ILE A 261 2.13 -61.61 -9.80
C ILE A 261 2.11 -60.11 -9.54
N THR A 262 1.80 -59.31 -10.54
CA THR A 262 1.53 -57.88 -10.37
C THR A 262 0.04 -57.67 -10.11
N ASP A 263 -0.29 -56.99 -9.01
CA ASP A 263 -1.63 -56.47 -8.74
C ASP A 263 -1.79 -55.10 -9.42
N ASN A 264 -2.61 -55.05 -10.47
CA ASN A 264 -2.85 -53.85 -11.27
C ASN A 264 -3.68 -52.78 -10.55
N ARG A 265 -4.27 -53.11 -9.40
CA ARG A 265 -5.04 -52.15 -8.58
C ARG A 265 -4.14 -51.40 -7.61
N THR A 266 -3.19 -52.10 -6.98
CA THR A 266 -2.30 -51.53 -5.96
C THR A 266 -0.91 -51.18 -6.51
N GLY A 267 -0.52 -51.75 -7.65
CA GLY A 267 0.84 -51.68 -8.18
C GLY A 267 1.84 -52.56 -7.43
N LEU A 268 1.38 -53.37 -6.47
CA LEU A 268 2.22 -54.29 -5.71
C LEU A 268 2.54 -55.53 -6.54
N MET A 269 3.70 -56.13 -6.27
CA MET A 269 4.09 -57.41 -6.84
C MET A 269 4.22 -58.45 -5.73
N TRP A 270 3.56 -59.59 -5.92
CA TRP A 270 3.40 -60.65 -4.93
C TRP A 270 4.11 -61.93 -5.36
N ALA A 271 4.60 -62.69 -4.38
CA ALA A 271 4.98 -64.08 -4.61
C ALA A 271 3.76 -64.89 -5.06
N LYS A 272 3.92 -65.68 -6.14
CA LYS A 272 2.82 -66.44 -6.76
C LYS A 272 2.47 -67.71 -5.98
N ASP A 273 3.47 -68.59 -5.86
CA ASP A 273 3.30 -69.95 -5.35
C ASP A 273 3.53 -70.02 -3.83
N GLY A 274 2.52 -70.49 -3.09
CA GLY A 274 2.56 -70.68 -1.64
C GLY A 274 3.60 -71.69 -1.15
N LEU A 275 4.18 -72.50 -2.04
CA LEU A 275 5.24 -73.46 -1.75
C LEU A 275 6.62 -73.04 -2.29
N ALA A 276 6.73 -71.87 -2.92
CA ALA A 276 8.00 -71.35 -3.42
C ALA A 276 8.73 -70.47 -2.40
N ALA A 277 9.96 -70.08 -2.72
CA ALA A 277 10.78 -69.20 -1.88
C ALA A 277 10.08 -67.87 -1.55
N GLY A 278 9.28 -67.30 -2.45
CA GLY A 278 8.49 -66.11 -2.15
C GLY A 278 7.49 -66.25 -0.98
N CYS A 279 7.16 -67.49 -0.58
CA CYS A 279 6.27 -67.80 0.53
C CYS A 279 6.92 -68.69 1.60
N ASN A 280 8.23 -68.52 1.84
CA ASN A 280 8.99 -69.34 2.79
C ASN A 280 8.88 -70.86 2.54
N SER A 281 8.75 -71.24 1.27
CA SER A 281 8.52 -72.63 0.84
C SER A 281 7.35 -73.32 1.56
N GLY A 282 6.30 -72.57 1.89
CA GLY A 282 5.14 -73.06 2.64
C GLY A 282 5.42 -73.34 4.12
N SER A 283 6.57 -72.94 4.66
CA SER A 283 6.91 -73.15 6.07
C SER A 283 6.37 -72.04 6.96
N LEU A 284 5.87 -72.42 8.13
CA LEU A 284 5.46 -71.47 9.16
C LEU A 284 6.69 -70.74 9.74
N SER A 285 6.54 -69.47 10.07
CA SER A 285 7.58 -68.64 10.68
C SER A 285 7.02 -67.84 11.85
N ALA A 286 7.82 -67.64 12.89
CA ALA A 286 7.47 -66.68 13.94
C ALA A 286 7.51 -65.26 13.36
N TRP A 287 6.75 -64.34 13.95
CA TRP A 287 6.66 -62.97 13.43
C TRP A 287 8.02 -62.26 13.43
N SER A 288 8.83 -62.49 14.47
CA SER A 288 10.17 -61.92 14.61
C SER A 288 11.16 -62.36 13.52
N THR A 289 10.90 -63.50 12.86
CA THR A 289 11.73 -64.01 11.76
C THR A 289 11.11 -63.80 10.39
N ALA A 290 9.79 -63.64 10.31
CA ALA A 290 9.06 -63.50 9.06
C ALA A 290 9.43 -62.22 8.28
N GLY A 291 9.59 -61.09 8.97
CA GLY A 291 10.05 -59.84 8.36
C GLY A 291 11.45 -60.00 7.76
N GLY A 292 12.41 -60.43 8.58
CA GLY A 292 13.79 -60.64 8.15
C GLY A 292 13.95 -61.68 7.04
N TYR A 293 13.06 -62.68 6.99
CA TYR A 293 13.00 -63.61 5.86
C TYR A 293 12.72 -62.89 4.54
N CYS A 294 11.65 -62.08 4.48
CA CYS A 294 11.33 -61.33 3.27
C CYS A 294 12.41 -60.29 2.95
N ASP A 295 12.91 -59.57 3.96
CA ASP A 295 13.90 -58.51 3.76
C ASP A 295 15.25 -59.01 3.19
N THR A 296 15.57 -60.29 3.40
CA THR A 296 16.81 -60.92 2.90
C THR A 296 16.57 -61.81 1.68
N LEU A 297 15.32 -61.97 1.25
CA LEU A 297 14.95 -62.83 0.13
C LEU A 297 15.44 -62.22 -1.19
N THR A 298 16.17 -63.02 -1.97
CA THR A 298 16.37 -62.75 -3.40
C THR A 298 15.54 -63.75 -4.20
N PHE A 299 14.49 -63.28 -4.87
CA PHE A 299 13.54 -64.10 -5.61
C PHE A 299 13.08 -63.38 -6.88
N ALA A 300 12.95 -64.13 -7.98
CA ALA A 300 12.58 -63.61 -9.30
C ALA A 300 13.46 -62.42 -9.75
N THR A 301 14.76 -62.44 -9.45
CA THR A 301 15.74 -61.36 -9.71
C THR A 301 15.60 -60.09 -8.87
N TYR A 302 14.67 -60.08 -7.90
CA TYR A 302 14.43 -58.95 -7.00
C TYR A 302 14.93 -59.24 -5.57
N SER A 303 15.38 -58.20 -4.87
CA SER A 303 15.92 -58.26 -3.51
C SER A 303 15.30 -57.23 -2.55
N ASP A 304 14.23 -56.57 -2.97
CA ASP A 304 13.46 -55.54 -2.25
C ASP A 304 12.13 -56.09 -1.72
N TRP A 305 12.12 -57.39 -1.38
CA TRP A 305 10.96 -58.06 -0.80
C TRP A 305 10.77 -57.63 0.66
N ARG A 306 9.52 -57.57 1.10
CA ARG A 306 9.14 -57.24 2.48
C ARG A 306 7.90 -58.02 2.89
N LEU A 307 7.66 -58.09 4.19
CA LEU A 307 6.42 -58.60 4.74
C LEU A 307 5.28 -57.56 4.50
N PRO A 308 4.14 -57.96 3.93
CA PRO A 308 3.03 -57.05 3.65
C PRO A 308 2.42 -56.51 4.93
N ASN A 309 1.96 -55.27 4.94
CA ASN A 309 1.13 -54.77 6.03
C ASN A 309 -0.28 -55.38 5.97
N VAL A 310 -1.05 -55.23 7.04
CA VAL A 310 -2.39 -55.85 7.13
C VAL A 310 -3.32 -55.44 6.01
N ARG A 311 -3.26 -54.18 5.54
CA ARG A 311 -4.13 -53.69 4.45
C ARG A 311 -3.74 -54.26 3.10
N GLU A 312 -2.44 -54.41 2.85
CA GLU A 312 -1.92 -55.01 1.63
C GLU A 312 -2.29 -56.49 1.55
N LEU A 313 -2.12 -57.24 2.65
CA LEU A 313 -2.47 -58.66 2.63
C LEU A 313 -3.98 -58.90 2.54
N LEU A 314 -4.78 -58.02 3.15
CA LEU A 314 -6.23 -57.99 2.94
C LEU A 314 -6.60 -57.73 1.47
N SER A 315 -5.75 -57.05 0.69
CA SER A 315 -6.07 -56.68 -0.69
C SER A 315 -6.14 -57.83 -1.68
N ILE A 316 -5.50 -58.95 -1.37
CA ILE A 316 -5.53 -60.16 -2.19
C ILE A 316 -6.54 -61.20 -1.66
N MET A 317 -7.21 -60.93 -0.54
CA MET A 317 -8.19 -61.86 0.03
C MET A 317 -9.56 -61.70 -0.64
N MET A 318 -10.19 -62.83 -0.96
CA MET A 318 -11.53 -62.91 -1.52
C MET A 318 -12.50 -63.49 -0.48
N TYR A 319 -13.76 -63.05 -0.54
CA TYR A 319 -14.82 -63.52 0.36
C TYR A 319 -15.90 -64.34 -0.39
N GLY A 320 -15.63 -64.70 -1.65
CA GLY A 320 -16.43 -65.64 -2.45
C GLY A 320 -16.18 -67.12 -2.11
N ALA A 321 -16.29 -68.04 -3.06
CA ALA A 321 -16.10 -69.48 -2.77
C ALA A 321 -14.65 -69.83 -2.37
N SER A 322 -13.68 -69.20 -3.02
CA SER A 322 -12.25 -69.33 -2.71
C SER A 322 -11.78 -68.11 -1.90
N PRO A 323 -10.86 -68.28 -0.92
CA PRO A 323 -10.36 -67.16 -0.12
C PRO A 323 -9.32 -66.29 -0.85
N ILE A 324 -8.91 -66.68 -2.06
CA ILE A 324 -7.99 -65.95 -2.94
C ILE A 324 -8.23 -66.39 -4.39
N ASP A 325 -7.82 -65.58 -5.36
CA ASP A 325 -7.89 -65.96 -6.78
C ASP A 325 -6.85 -67.06 -7.08
N THR A 326 -7.31 -68.31 -7.15
CA THR A 326 -6.47 -69.49 -7.36
C THR A 326 -5.89 -69.60 -8.77
N THR A 327 -6.38 -68.79 -9.72
CA THR A 327 -5.80 -68.68 -11.07
C THR A 327 -4.42 -68.05 -11.01
N TYR A 328 -4.30 -67.03 -10.15
CA TYR A 328 -3.08 -66.26 -9.98
C TYR A 328 -2.27 -66.83 -8.81
N PHE A 329 -2.85 -66.99 -7.62
CA PHE A 329 -2.16 -67.42 -6.41
C PHE A 329 -2.26 -68.94 -6.21
N THR A 330 -1.30 -69.67 -6.77
CA THR A 330 -1.22 -71.13 -6.69
C THR A 330 -0.73 -71.64 -5.34
N ASN A 331 -1.16 -72.85 -4.95
CA ASN A 331 -0.78 -73.55 -3.71
C ASN A 331 -0.90 -72.70 -2.43
N ASN A 332 -1.90 -71.81 -2.37
CA ASN A 332 -2.16 -71.03 -1.17
C ASN A 332 -2.44 -71.96 0.02
N GLN A 333 -1.65 -71.82 1.08
CA GLN A 333 -1.85 -72.60 2.30
C GLN A 333 -3.13 -72.14 3.01
N ALA A 334 -3.94 -73.10 3.45
CA ALA A 334 -5.12 -72.84 4.24
C ALA A 334 -4.70 -72.52 5.68
N GLY A 335 -4.61 -71.24 6.02
CA GLY A 335 -4.29 -70.80 7.37
C GLY A 335 -4.09 -69.31 7.49
N SER A 336 -3.47 -68.93 8.61
CA SER A 336 -3.13 -67.55 8.92
C SER A 336 -1.76 -67.16 8.37
N TYR A 337 -1.64 -65.91 7.94
CA TYR A 337 -0.43 -65.32 7.38
C TYR A 337 -0.03 -64.08 8.18
N TRP A 338 1.26 -63.94 8.44
CA TRP A 338 1.78 -62.78 9.13
C TRP A 338 1.72 -61.52 8.27
N THR A 339 1.48 -60.39 8.94
CA THR A 339 1.61 -59.05 8.37
C THR A 339 2.73 -58.29 9.09
N SER A 340 3.30 -57.25 8.51
CA SER A 340 4.27 -56.37 9.17
C SER A 340 3.64 -55.42 10.20
N THR A 341 2.32 -55.44 10.37
CA THR A 341 1.60 -54.52 11.26
C THR A 341 1.61 -55.04 12.71
N ALA A 342 2.34 -54.37 13.59
CA ALA A 342 2.34 -54.62 15.04
C ALA A 342 1.20 -53.89 15.76
N ILE A 343 0.76 -54.39 16.92
CA ILE A 343 -0.12 -53.63 17.81
C ILE A 343 0.73 -52.59 18.55
N ILE A 344 0.36 -51.31 18.44
CA ILE A 344 1.10 -50.19 19.05
C ILE A 344 1.11 -50.28 20.58
N THR A 345 0.03 -50.79 21.18
CA THR A 345 -0.12 -50.88 22.64
C THR A 345 0.57 -52.10 23.26
N ASP A 346 1.01 -53.07 22.47
CA ASP A 346 1.62 -54.31 22.95
C ASP A 346 2.69 -54.81 21.97
N PRO A 347 3.99 -54.64 22.30
CA PRO A 347 5.09 -54.98 21.41
C PRO A 347 5.26 -56.49 21.20
N VAL A 348 4.55 -57.34 21.96
CA VAL A 348 4.59 -58.80 21.76
C VAL A 348 3.40 -59.32 20.94
N VAL A 349 2.60 -58.44 20.34
CA VAL A 349 1.42 -58.83 19.54
C VAL A 349 1.46 -58.19 18.15
N ALA A 350 1.16 -58.99 17.13
CA ALA A 350 1.09 -58.52 15.74
C ALA A 350 -0.17 -59.01 15.03
N TYR A 351 -0.56 -58.29 13.97
CA TYR A 351 -1.72 -58.65 13.15
C TYR A 351 -1.39 -59.77 12.17
N TYR A 352 -2.36 -60.66 11.98
CA TYR A 352 -2.36 -61.69 10.95
C TYR A 352 -3.65 -61.61 10.13
N VAL A 353 -3.60 -62.16 8.91
CA VAL A 353 -4.78 -62.37 8.06
C VAL A 353 -5.04 -63.87 7.98
N ASP A 354 -6.26 -64.28 8.32
CA ASP A 354 -6.72 -65.65 8.24
C ASP A 354 -7.49 -65.90 6.94
N PHE A 355 -6.91 -66.66 6.01
CA PHE A 355 -7.58 -67.00 4.76
C PHE A 355 -8.66 -68.08 4.94
N VAL A 356 -8.66 -68.82 6.04
CA VAL A 356 -9.70 -69.83 6.34
C VAL A 356 -10.95 -69.13 6.87
N ASN A 357 -10.78 -68.29 7.89
CA ASN A 357 -11.87 -67.60 8.57
C ASN A 357 -12.21 -66.22 7.97
N ARG A 358 -11.40 -65.75 7.01
CA ARG A 358 -11.58 -64.49 6.26
C ARG A 358 -11.66 -63.28 7.16
N ASN A 359 -10.78 -63.25 8.14
CA ASN A 359 -10.73 -62.20 9.14
C ASN A 359 -9.29 -61.78 9.42
N THR A 360 -9.17 -60.71 10.18
CA THR A 360 -7.91 -60.30 10.79
C THR A 360 -7.99 -60.56 12.28
N GLY A 361 -6.91 -61.07 12.85
CA GLY A 361 -6.74 -61.16 14.28
C GLY A 361 -5.39 -60.57 14.68
N ALA A 362 -5.16 -60.54 15.99
CA ALA A 362 -3.87 -60.20 16.54
C ALA A 362 -3.50 -61.23 17.60
N ILE A 363 -2.26 -61.72 17.55
CA ILE A 363 -1.78 -62.75 18.46
C ILE A 363 -0.30 -62.55 18.77
N ASN A 364 0.17 -63.25 19.80
CA ASN A 364 1.55 -63.17 20.25
C ASN A 364 2.54 -63.54 19.13
N VAL A 365 3.59 -62.72 18.98
CA VAL A 365 4.63 -62.80 17.94
C VAL A 365 5.44 -64.10 17.94
N ILE A 366 5.37 -64.91 19.00
CA ILE A 366 6.00 -66.25 19.07
C ILE A 366 5.23 -67.32 18.29
N THR A 367 4.00 -67.03 17.86
CA THR A 367 3.17 -67.96 17.08
C THR A 367 3.74 -68.09 15.67
N SER A 368 3.69 -69.30 15.10
CA SER A 368 4.18 -69.52 13.74
C SER A 368 3.03 -69.51 12.73
N TYR A 369 3.08 -68.58 11.77
CA TYR A 369 2.11 -68.45 10.67
C TYR A 369 2.81 -68.43 9.32
N TYR A 370 2.05 -68.59 8.24
CA TYR A 370 2.59 -68.57 6.89
C TYR A 370 3.09 -67.17 6.52
N VAL A 371 3.99 -67.12 5.54
CA VAL A 371 4.59 -65.89 5.03
C VAL A 371 4.32 -65.83 3.53
N ARG A 372 3.95 -64.65 3.04
CA ARG A 372 3.91 -64.34 1.60
C ARG A 372 4.54 -62.96 1.44
N CYS A 373 5.69 -62.91 0.79
CA CYS A 373 6.39 -61.65 0.60
C CYS A 373 5.74 -60.82 -0.53
N VAL A 374 5.85 -59.50 -0.38
CA VAL A 374 5.39 -58.51 -1.36
C VAL A 374 6.54 -57.53 -1.64
N ARG A 375 6.53 -56.88 -2.81
CA ARG A 375 7.42 -55.78 -3.16
C ARG A 375 6.68 -54.67 -3.89
N GLY A 376 7.29 -53.49 -3.95
CA GLY A 376 6.69 -52.28 -4.51
C GLY A 376 5.72 -51.56 -3.57
N GLY A 377 4.94 -50.64 -4.13
CA GLY A 377 4.09 -49.67 -3.41
C GLY A 377 4.74 -48.27 -3.35
N PRO A 378 3.95 -47.21 -3.08
CA PRO A 378 4.43 -45.83 -3.04
C PRO A 378 5.50 -45.56 -1.98
#